data_AF-A0AB38D7I5-F1
#
_entry.id   AF-A0AB38D7I5-F1
#
_cell.length_a   1.000
_cell.length_b   1.000
_cell.length_c   1.000
_cell.angle_alpha   90.00
_cell.angle_beta   90.00
_cell.angle_gamma   90.00
#
_symmetry.space_group_name_H-M   'P 1'
#
loop_
_entity.id
_entity.type
_entity.pdbx_description
1 polymer ?
#
loop_
_entity_poly.entity_id
_entity_poly.type
_entity_poly.pdbx_seq_one_letter_code
_entity_poly.pdbx_strand_id
1 'polypeptide(L)'
;MTTIYQSLTGTKSLAYLAIAATVGLSVVGCSHPTTPSGASSSGTISTSAEAHELVDVAAVWQTEPLPDCPKPPIVFNGAVPPGLSLPDKASVARQLAGVKSPGSPQWVKTKLGWVTKALGETRADIVHINLPGDDTGLHGFERYVEHVKAELQAGLDIPDSDTDGDYPEGCR
;
A
#
# COMPACT_ATOMS: atom_id res chain seq x y z
N MET A 1 -9.70 8.32 -55.27
CA MET A 1 -10.36 8.35 -53.95
C MET A 1 -9.43 9.10 -53.01
N THR A 2 -9.81 10.31 -52.66
CA THR A 2 -8.99 11.25 -51.88
C THR A 2 -9.60 11.33 -50.49
N THR A 3 -8.86 10.89 -49.47
CA THR A 3 -9.30 10.98 -48.06
C THR A 3 -8.69 12.23 -47.43
N ILE A 4 -9.53 13.06 -46.83
CA ILE A 4 -9.16 14.24 -46.04
C ILE A 4 -9.41 13.96 -44.55
N TYR A 5 -8.34 14.16 -43.76
CA TYR A 5 -8.19 14.58 -42.34
C TYR A 5 -9.22 14.22 -41.26
N GLN A 6 -8.70 13.81 -40.09
CA GLN A 6 -8.95 14.52 -38.82
C GLN A 6 -7.69 14.57 -37.94
N SER A 7 -7.37 15.78 -37.46
CA SER A 7 -6.34 16.12 -36.49
C SER A 7 -6.92 15.93 -35.08
N LEU A 8 -6.26 15.17 -34.22
CA LEU A 8 -6.67 14.99 -32.83
C LEU A 8 -6.23 16.20 -31.99
N THR A 9 -7.17 17.12 -31.77
CA THR A 9 -7.06 18.15 -30.72
C THR A 9 -7.68 17.58 -29.45
N GLY A 10 -6.91 17.51 -28.36
CA GLY A 10 -7.40 16.95 -27.10
C GLY A 10 -6.46 17.13 -25.91
N THR A 11 -5.90 18.33 -25.74
CA THR A 11 -5.16 18.72 -24.53
C THR A 11 -6.14 18.77 -23.35
N LYS A 12 -6.00 17.86 -22.39
CA LYS A 12 -6.65 17.99 -21.08
C LYS A 12 -5.64 18.57 -20.10
N SER A 13 -5.84 19.85 -19.80
CA SER A 13 -5.11 20.65 -18.83
C SER A 13 -5.10 20.01 -17.45
N LEU A 14 -3.90 19.80 -16.89
CA LEU A 14 -3.72 19.59 -15.46
C LEU A 14 -3.99 20.93 -14.76
N ALA A 15 -5.14 21.04 -14.12
CA ALA A 15 -5.48 22.18 -13.27
C ALA A 15 -4.58 22.14 -12.02
N TYR A 16 -3.58 23.01 -12.00
CA TYR A 16 -2.82 23.35 -10.81
C TYR A 16 -3.75 24.04 -9.80
N LEU A 17 -3.92 23.45 -8.62
CA LEU A 17 -4.56 24.12 -7.50
C LEU A 17 -3.52 25.04 -6.84
N ALA A 18 -3.46 26.29 -7.28
CA ALA A 18 -2.74 27.35 -6.59
C ALA A 18 -3.61 27.87 -5.44
N ILE A 19 -3.19 27.61 -4.20
CA ILE A 19 -3.84 28.19 -3.01
C ILE A 19 -3.42 29.66 -2.95
N ALA A 20 -4.39 30.53 -3.23
CA ALA A 20 -4.25 31.98 -3.09
C ALA A 20 -4.24 32.37 -1.61
N ALA A 21 -3.11 32.88 -1.11
CA ALA A 21 -3.07 33.66 0.12
C ALA A 21 -3.27 35.13 -0.26
N THR A 22 -4.50 35.63 -0.12
CA THR A 22 -4.82 37.04 -0.31
C THR A 22 -4.36 37.89 0.88
N VAL A 23 -3.90 39.07 0.52
CA VAL A 23 -3.25 40.12 1.30
C VAL A 23 -4.23 40.89 2.19
N GLY A 24 -3.76 41.34 3.35
CA GLY A 24 -4.31 42.50 4.07
C GLY A 24 -3.73 42.56 5.50
N LEU A 25 -3.34 43.68 6.10
CA LEU A 25 -3.39 45.10 5.76
C LEU A 25 -2.32 45.81 6.61
N SER A 26 -1.70 46.82 6.00
CA SER A 26 -1.08 48.03 6.56
C SER A 26 -0.87 48.14 8.09
N VAL A 27 0.41 48.22 8.51
CA VAL A 27 0.80 48.80 9.80
C VAL A 27 1.00 50.31 9.64
N VAL A 28 0.02 51.10 10.07
CA VAL A 28 0.23 52.52 10.41
C VAL A 28 0.05 52.62 11.92
N GLY A 29 1.14 52.98 12.60
CA GLY A 29 1.13 53.18 14.05
C GLY A 29 0.31 54.40 14.45
N CYS A 30 -0.46 54.25 15.52
CA CYS A 30 -0.85 55.30 16.46
C CYS A 30 -1.25 54.64 17.78
N SER A 31 -0.76 55.20 18.88
CA SER A 31 -0.83 54.66 20.24
C SER A 31 -2.16 54.93 20.95
N HIS A 32 -2.57 53.98 21.79
CA HIS A 32 -3.36 54.12 23.04
C HIS A 32 -4.93 54.05 23.02
N PRO A 33 -5.56 53.64 24.16
CA PRO A 33 -6.54 52.54 24.19
C PRO A 33 -7.93 52.92 24.72
N THR A 34 -8.99 52.17 24.37
CA THR A 34 -10.14 51.89 25.26
C THR A 34 -11.01 50.72 24.75
N THR A 35 -11.54 49.95 25.71
CA THR A 35 -12.36 48.72 25.69
C THR A 35 -13.53 48.71 24.68
N PRO A 36 -13.98 47.51 24.21
CA PRO A 36 -15.27 47.01 24.70
C PRO A 36 -15.44 45.49 24.82
N SER A 37 -16.50 45.15 25.55
CA SER A 37 -17.20 43.89 25.77
C SER A 37 -17.44 42.99 24.54
N GLY A 38 -17.58 41.69 24.80
CA GLY A 38 -18.73 40.93 24.27
C GLY A 38 -18.48 39.82 23.25
N ALA A 39 -18.69 38.59 23.74
CA ALA A 39 -19.34 37.43 23.10
C ALA A 39 -18.62 36.62 22.00
N SER A 40 -18.38 35.36 22.40
CA SER A 40 -18.75 34.11 21.71
C SER A 40 -17.94 33.61 20.51
N SER A 41 -17.39 32.43 20.76
CA SER A 41 -17.29 31.30 19.83
C SER A 41 -16.47 31.51 18.56
N SER A 42 -15.23 31.02 18.59
CA SER A 42 -14.68 30.38 17.39
C SER A 42 -13.84 29.19 17.82
N GLY A 43 -14.20 28.04 17.29
CA GLY A 43 -13.74 26.73 17.73
C GLY A 43 -12.23 26.60 17.72
N THR A 44 -11.74 25.83 18.68
CA THR A 44 -10.46 25.16 18.58
C THR A 44 -10.42 24.43 17.25
N ILE A 45 -9.64 24.92 16.29
CA ILE A 45 -9.31 24.15 15.09
C ILE A 45 -8.38 23.05 15.58
N SER A 46 -8.98 21.93 15.96
CA SER A 46 -8.28 20.71 16.34
C SER A 46 -7.81 20.01 15.07
N THR A 47 -6.80 20.57 14.41
CA THR A 47 -6.02 19.83 13.41
C THR A 47 -4.83 19.18 14.09
N SER A 48 -5.10 18.14 14.88
CA SER A 48 -4.11 17.13 15.20
C SER A 48 -4.29 16.00 14.20
N ALA A 49 -3.82 16.20 12.96
CA ALA A 49 -3.34 15.06 12.20
C ALA A 49 -2.10 14.60 12.95
N GLU A 50 -2.27 13.66 13.88
CA GLU A 50 -1.13 13.06 14.56
C GLU A 50 -0.27 12.44 13.47
N ALA A 51 0.92 13.01 13.25
CA ALA A 51 1.89 12.42 12.36
C ALA A 51 2.32 11.09 12.99
N HIS A 52 1.58 10.03 12.67
CA HIS A 52 1.96 8.68 13.08
C HIS A 52 3.29 8.36 12.40
N GLU A 53 4.21 7.80 13.19
CA GLU A 53 5.50 7.34 12.68
C GLU A 53 5.27 6.29 11.59
N LEU A 54 6.03 6.38 10.50
CA LEU A 54 5.93 5.41 9.41
C LEU A 54 6.30 4.02 9.91
N VAL A 55 5.46 3.04 9.60
CA VAL A 55 5.66 1.65 10.02
C VAL A 55 6.82 1.03 9.23
N ASP A 56 7.77 0.44 9.94
CA ASP A 56 8.83 -0.36 9.33
C ASP A 56 8.29 -1.72 8.86
N VAL A 57 8.06 -1.85 7.56
CA VAL A 57 7.51 -3.08 6.96
C VAL A 57 8.44 -4.27 7.17
N ALA A 58 9.76 -4.07 7.07
CA ALA A 58 10.72 -5.14 7.26
C ALA A 58 10.67 -5.66 8.71
N ALA A 59 10.55 -4.77 9.68
CA ALA A 59 10.40 -5.16 11.09
C ALA A 59 9.11 -5.97 11.33
N VAL A 60 7.98 -5.56 10.72
CA VAL A 60 6.73 -6.33 10.83
C VAL A 60 6.87 -7.69 10.13
N TRP A 61 7.49 -7.76 8.95
CA TRP A 61 7.71 -9.03 8.23
C TRP A 61 8.54 -10.03 9.04
N GLN A 62 9.53 -9.59 9.82
CA GLN A 62 10.31 -10.47 10.70
C GLN A 62 9.46 -11.16 11.79
N THR A 63 8.28 -10.62 12.11
CA THR A 63 7.36 -11.27 13.06
C THR A 63 6.56 -12.41 12.43
N GLU A 64 6.68 -12.61 11.10
CA GLU A 64 5.93 -13.57 10.32
C GLU A 64 4.43 -13.50 10.62
N PRO A 65 3.81 -12.32 10.42
CA PRO A 65 2.45 -12.11 10.85
C PRO A 65 1.54 -13.10 10.15
N LEU A 66 0.61 -13.66 10.90
CA LEU A 66 -0.45 -14.49 10.36
C LEU A 66 -1.72 -13.64 10.23
N PRO A 67 -2.54 -13.89 9.19
CA PRO A 67 -3.81 -13.22 9.11
C PRO A 67 -4.72 -13.68 10.26
N ASP A 68 -5.58 -12.78 10.73
CA ASP A 68 -6.57 -13.09 11.76
C ASP A 68 -7.73 -13.90 11.14
N CYS A 69 -7.44 -15.17 10.83
CA CYS A 69 -8.38 -16.09 10.23
C CYS A 69 -8.61 -17.34 11.09
N PRO A 70 -9.84 -17.88 11.08
CA PRO A 70 -10.21 -19.07 11.86
C PRO A 70 -9.49 -20.36 11.43
N LYS A 71 -8.65 -20.32 10.38
CA LYS A 71 -7.81 -21.44 9.97
C LYS A 71 -6.33 -21.02 9.89
N PRO A 72 -5.45 -21.63 10.69
CA PRO A 72 -4.02 -21.33 10.66
C PRO A 72 -3.35 -21.85 9.38
N PRO A 73 -2.20 -21.31 8.97
CA PRO A 73 -1.73 -21.36 7.59
C PRO A 73 -1.27 -22.75 7.15
N ILE A 74 -1.40 -22.98 5.85
CA ILE A 74 -0.73 -24.06 5.13
C ILE A 74 0.78 -23.81 5.24
N VAL A 75 1.46 -24.50 6.16
CA VAL A 75 2.91 -24.48 6.26
C VAL A 75 3.46 -25.67 5.48
N PHE A 76 4.07 -25.40 4.33
CA PHE A 76 4.83 -26.45 3.64
C PHE A 76 6.12 -26.76 4.41
N ASN A 77 6.14 -27.94 5.05
CA ASN A 77 7.28 -28.51 5.80
C ASN A 77 7.95 -29.70 5.06
N GLY A 78 7.58 -29.95 3.79
CA GLY A 78 8.15 -31.03 3.00
C GLY A 78 9.51 -30.69 2.39
N ALA A 79 10.22 -31.71 1.91
CA ALA A 79 11.39 -31.50 1.06
C ALA A 79 10.96 -30.93 -0.28
N VAL A 80 11.77 -30.03 -0.86
CA VAL A 80 11.54 -29.50 -2.21
C VAL A 80 11.95 -30.57 -3.23
N PRO A 81 11.05 -31.04 -4.10
CA PRO A 81 11.40 -31.94 -5.19
C PRO A 81 12.52 -31.36 -6.10
N PRO A 82 13.41 -32.20 -6.65
CA PRO A 82 14.45 -31.73 -7.57
C PRO A 82 13.86 -31.01 -8.78
N GLY A 83 14.45 -29.88 -9.16
CA GLY A 83 14.03 -29.11 -10.33
C GLY A 83 12.82 -28.19 -10.11
N LEU A 84 12.35 -28.06 -8.86
CA LEU A 84 11.35 -27.04 -8.48
C LEU A 84 12.01 -25.87 -7.77
N SER A 85 11.60 -24.67 -8.14
CA SER A 85 11.91 -23.42 -7.44
C SER A 85 10.71 -23.04 -6.57
N LEU A 86 10.93 -22.83 -5.27
CA LEU A 86 9.88 -22.37 -4.37
C LEU A 86 10.16 -20.94 -3.91
N PRO A 87 9.14 -20.07 -3.81
CA PRO A 87 9.30 -18.80 -3.14
C PRO A 87 9.66 -19.04 -1.66
N ASP A 88 10.45 -18.14 -1.08
CA ASP A 88 10.89 -18.21 0.30
C ASP A 88 10.73 -16.86 1.03
N LYS A 89 10.83 -16.89 2.36
CA LYS A 89 10.67 -15.69 3.18
C LYS A 89 11.75 -14.62 2.91
N ALA A 90 12.93 -15.05 2.47
CA ALA A 90 14.03 -14.14 2.19
C ALA A 90 13.82 -13.40 0.86
N SER A 91 13.18 -14.02 -0.14
CA SER A 91 12.81 -13.35 -1.39
C SER A 91 11.76 -12.27 -1.13
N VAL A 92 10.75 -12.54 -0.29
CA VAL A 92 9.78 -11.53 0.17
C VAL A 92 10.49 -10.39 0.91
N ALA A 93 11.38 -10.70 1.86
CA ALA A 93 12.13 -9.69 2.60
C ALA A 93 12.97 -8.79 1.70
N ARG A 94 13.58 -9.34 0.63
CA ARG A 94 14.32 -8.56 -0.37
C ARG A 94 13.40 -7.61 -1.15
N GLN A 95 12.22 -8.06 -1.54
CA GLN A 95 11.28 -7.22 -2.28
C GLN A 95 10.74 -6.07 -1.42
N LEU A 96 10.45 -6.33 -0.15
CA LEU A 96 9.94 -5.35 0.81
C LEU A 96 11.03 -4.47 1.46
N ALA A 97 12.30 -4.66 1.10
CA ALA A 97 13.40 -3.93 1.71
C ALA A 97 13.25 -2.41 1.58
N GLY A 98 13.42 -1.70 2.69
CA GLY A 98 13.37 -0.24 2.75
C GLY A 98 11.96 0.37 2.71
N VAL A 99 10.90 -0.44 2.63
CA VAL A 99 9.53 0.08 2.64
C VAL A 99 9.17 0.62 4.02
N LYS A 100 8.67 1.85 4.04
CA LYS A 100 8.07 2.50 5.21
C LYS A 100 6.63 2.85 4.85
N SER A 101 5.68 2.41 5.66
CA SER A 101 4.26 2.57 5.35
C SER A 101 3.61 3.70 6.17
N PRO A 102 2.82 4.58 5.56
CA PRO A 102 1.98 5.53 6.29
C PRO A 102 0.67 4.90 6.81
N GLY A 103 0.40 3.64 6.46
CA GLY A 103 -0.76 2.89 6.97
C GLY A 103 -0.63 2.58 8.46
N SER A 104 -1.76 2.28 9.11
CA SER A 104 -1.75 1.90 10.53
C SER A 104 -0.92 0.61 10.76
N PRO A 105 -0.26 0.45 11.92
CA PRO A 105 0.51 -0.77 12.22
C PRO A 105 -0.33 -2.05 12.10
N GLN A 106 -1.61 -1.98 12.47
CA GLN A 106 -2.52 -3.11 12.37
C GLN A 106 -2.84 -3.46 10.91
N TRP A 107 -3.07 -2.46 10.05
CA TRP A 107 -3.30 -2.70 8.62
C TRP A 107 -2.07 -3.30 7.93
N VAL A 108 -0.87 -2.76 8.22
CA VAL A 108 0.40 -3.32 7.70
C VAL A 108 0.57 -4.77 8.13
N LYS A 109 0.29 -5.07 9.40
CA LYS A 109 0.34 -6.44 9.93
C LYS A 109 -0.64 -7.37 9.20
N THR A 110 -1.86 -6.91 8.95
CA THR A 110 -2.87 -7.68 8.22
C THR A 110 -2.43 -7.97 6.78
N LYS A 111 -1.95 -6.97 6.04
CA LYS A 111 -1.43 -7.13 4.67
C LYS A 111 -0.29 -8.15 4.59
N LEU A 112 0.69 -8.02 5.49
CA LEU A 112 1.78 -8.98 5.57
C LEU A 112 1.33 -10.37 6.03
N GLY A 113 0.21 -10.45 6.77
CA GLY A 113 -0.50 -11.68 7.04
C GLY A 113 -0.98 -12.39 5.78
N TRP A 114 -1.57 -11.65 4.84
CA TRP A 114 -1.97 -12.19 3.54
C TRP A 114 -0.79 -12.67 2.71
N VAL A 115 0.32 -11.92 2.69
CA VAL A 115 1.57 -12.36 2.05
C VAL A 115 2.09 -13.67 2.65
N THR A 116 2.04 -13.82 3.97
CA THR A 116 2.47 -15.06 4.64
C THR A 116 1.58 -16.25 4.28
N LYS A 117 0.27 -16.04 4.21
CA LYS A 117 -0.69 -17.07 3.78
C LYS A 117 -0.46 -17.47 2.33
N ALA A 118 -0.39 -16.50 1.42
CA ALA A 118 -0.15 -16.70 0.00
C ALA A 118 1.17 -17.44 -0.24
N LEU A 119 2.24 -17.11 0.49
CA LEU A 119 3.52 -17.81 0.42
C LEU A 119 3.36 -19.31 0.73
N GLY A 120 2.56 -19.65 1.73
CA GLY A 120 2.27 -21.03 2.09
C GLY A 120 1.49 -21.78 1.01
N GLU A 121 0.45 -21.14 0.47
CA GLU A 121 -0.42 -21.65 -0.59
C GLU A 121 0.36 -21.87 -1.90
N THR A 122 1.09 -20.87 -2.39
CA THR A 122 1.91 -20.98 -3.60
C THR A 122 2.94 -22.11 -3.50
N ARG A 123 3.59 -22.26 -2.34
CA ARG A 123 4.56 -23.37 -2.14
C ARG A 123 3.87 -24.72 -2.21
N ALA A 124 2.69 -24.86 -1.64
CA ALA A 124 1.91 -26.09 -1.71
C ALA A 124 1.47 -26.39 -3.15
N ASP A 125 1.04 -25.38 -3.89
CA ASP A 125 0.55 -25.52 -5.27
C ASP A 125 1.66 -25.90 -6.24
N ILE A 126 2.83 -25.24 -6.17
CA ILE A 126 3.99 -25.59 -7.03
C ILE A 126 4.39 -27.06 -6.79
N VAL A 127 4.41 -27.50 -5.54
CA VAL A 127 4.73 -28.89 -5.19
C VAL A 127 3.62 -29.85 -5.63
N HIS A 128 2.36 -29.45 -5.55
CA HIS A 128 1.25 -30.26 -6.00
C HIS A 128 1.27 -30.48 -7.52
N ILE A 129 1.52 -29.42 -8.28
CA ILE A 129 1.65 -29.46 -9.75
C ILE A 129 2.88 -30.27 -10.16
N ASN A 130 4.01 -30.11 -9.44
CA ASN A 130 5.24 -30.88 -9.61
C ASN A 130 5.73 -30.92 -11.08
N LEU A 131 5.81 -29.75 -11.71
CA LEU A 131 6.26 -29.59 -13.09
C LEU A 131 7.63 -28.89 -13.12
N PRO A 132 8.76 -29.64 -13.24
CA PRO A 132 10.08 -29.04 -13.25
C PRO A 132 10.27 -28.03 -14.38
N GLY A 133 10.83 -26.86 -14.04
CA GLY A 133 11.05 -25.76 -14.98
C GLY A 133 9.82 -24.87 -15.25
N ASP A 134 8.68 -25.13 -14.60
CA ASP A 134 7.55 -24.19 -14.59
C ASP A 134 7.69 -23.21 -13.42
N ASP A 135 7.98 -21.95 -13.74
CA ASP A 135 8.14 -20.86 -12.79
C ASP A 135 6.88 -19.98 -12.71
N THR A 136 5.76 -20.39 -13.34
CA THR A 136 4.52 -19.59 -13.39
C THR A 136 4.00 -19.24 -12.00
N GLY A 137 3.94 -20.23 -11.10
CA GLY A 137 3.50 -20.02 -9.71
C GLY A 137 4.44 -19.09 -8.93
N LEU A 138 5.75 -19.21 -9.15
CA LEU A 138 6.76 -18.35 -8.53
C LEU A 138 6.58 -16.90 -8.99
N HIS A 139 6.51 -16.66 -10.30
CA HIS A 139 6.36 -15.32 -10.85
C HIS A 139 5.01 -14.67 -10.52
N GLY A 140 3.95 -15.45 -10.44
CA GLY A 140 2.65 -14.96 -9.96
C GLY A 140 2.75 -14.43 -8.53
N PHE A 141 3.41 -15.17 -7.64
CA PHE A 141 3.60 -14.75 -6.25
C PHE A 141 4.53 -13.54 -6.13
N GLU A 142 5.60 -13.47 -6.92
CA GLU A 142 6.47 -12.29 -6.96
C GLU A 142 5.71 -11.03 -7.36
N ARG A 143 4.82 -11.13 -8.37
CA ARG A 143 3.96 -10.02 -8.78
C ARG A 143 3.01 -9.59 -7.68
N TYR A 144 2.43 -10.54 -6.94
CA TYR A 144 1.59 -10.24 -5.79
C TYR A 144 2.36 -9.49 -4.68
N VAL A 145 3.59 -9.90 -4.38
CA VAL A 145 4.42 -9.19 -3.39
C VAL A 145 4.78 -7.77 -3.87
N GLU A 146 5.02 -7.58 -5.16
CA GLU A 146 5.23 -6.24 -5.75
C GLU A 146 3.96 -5.37 -5.66
N HIS A 147 2.79 -5.94 -5.87
CA HIS A 147 1.51 -5.26 -5.68
C HIS A 147 1.34 -4.81 -4.22
N VAL A 148 1.48 -5.72 -3.26
CA VAL A 148 1.37 -5.40 -1.82
C VAL A 148 2.43 -4.38 -1.41
N LYS A 149 3.63 -4.41 -2.00
CA LYS A 149 4.64 -3.37 -1.76
C LYS A 149 4.13 -1.98 -2.15
N ALA A 150 3.46 -1.85 -3.30
CA ALA A 150 2.90 -0.56 -3.74
C ALA A 150 1.81 -0.07 -2.78
N GLU A 151 0.92 -0.97 -2.34
CA GLU A 151 -0.09 -0.65 -1.33
C GLU A 151 0.55 -0.19 -0.01
N LEU A 152 1.55 -0.93 0.48
CA LEU A 152 2.28 -0.59 1.70
C LEU A 152 2.96 0.77 1.59
N GLN A 153 3.55 1.11 0.45
CA GLN A 153 4.14 2.43 0.19
C GLN A 153 3.08 3.55 0.18
N ALA A 154 1.88 3.27 -0.34
CA ALA A 154 0.78 4.21 -0.36
C ALA A 154 0.04 4.31 0.98
N GLY A 155 0.10 3.27 1.82
CA GLY A 155 -0.65 3.12 3.06
C GLY A 155 -2.15 2.90 2.86
N LEU A 156 -2.55 2.37 1.70
CA LEU A 156 -3.93 2.09 1.33
C LEU A 156 -4.00 0.98 0.29
N ASP A 157 -5.17 0.37 0.16
CA ASP A 157 -5.42 -0.66 -0.84
C ASP A 157 -5.47 -0.05 -2.24
N ILE A 158 -4.79 -0.69 -3.19
CA ILE A 158 -4.76 -0.29 -4.60
C ILE A 158 -5.41 -1.43 -5.38
N PRO A 159 -6.52 -1.21 -6.09
CA PRO A 159 -7.19 -2.30 -6.80
C PRO A 159 -6.36 -2.81 -7.98
N ASP A 160 -6.21 -4.13 -8.09
CA ASP A 160 -5.64 -4.84 -9.23
C ASP A 160 -6.44 -6.13 -9.42
N SER A 161 -7.41 -6.11 -10.33
CA SER A 161 -8.35 -7.22 -10.49
C SER A 161 -7.69 -8.55 -10.87
N ASP A 162 -6.55 -8.50 -11.54
CA ASP A 162 -5.84 -9.71 -11.95
C ASP A 162 -5.10 -10.30 -10.73
N THR A 163 -4.32 -9.47 -10.04
CA THR A 163 -3.56 -9.89 -8.85
C THR A 163 -4.46 -10.23 -7.66
N ASP A 164 -5.47 -9.41 -7.37
CA ASP A 164 -6.44 -9.60 -6.29
C ASP A 164 -7.34 -10.83 -6.53
N GLY A 165 -7.53 -11.18 -7.80
CA GLY A 165 -8.25 -12.39 -8.21
C GLY A 165 -7.47 -13.66 -7.91
N ASP A 166 -6.18 -13.66 -8.27
CA ASP A 166 -5.27 -14.79 -8.06
C ASP A 166 -4.85 -14.95 -6.59
N TYR A 167 -4.72 -13.84 -5.85
CA TYR A 167 -4.30 -13.78 -4.46
C TYR A 167 -5.32 -13.04 -3.60
N PRO A 168 -6.49 -13.65 -3.32
CA PRO A 168 -7.55 -12.98 -2.60
C PRO A 168 -7.16 -12.71 -1.15
N GLU A 169 -7.22 -11.44 -0.76
CA GLU A 169 -7.09 -11.02 0.62
C GLU A 169 -8.38 -11.29 1.42
N GLY A 170 -8.23 -11.77 2.65
CA GLY A 170 -9.35 -12.12 3.53
C GLY A 170 -9.38 -13.60 3.92
N CYS A 171 -10.26 -13.91 4.88
CA CYS A 171 -10.48 -15.27 5.34
C CYS A 171 -11.46 -15.98 4.40
N ARG A 172 -10.94 -16.92 3.60
CA ARG A 172 -11.72 -17.82 2.74
C ARG A 172 -11.50 -19.26 3.16
#